data_AF-W0FTF9-F1
#
_entry.id   AF-W0FTF9-F1
#
_cell.length_a   1.000
_cell.length_b   1.000
_cell.length_c   1.000
_cell.angle_alpha   90.00
_cell.angle_beta   90.00
_cell.angle_gamma   90.00
#
_symmetry.space_group_name_H-M   'P 1'
#
loop_
_entity.id
_entity.type
_entity.pdbx_description
1 polymer ?
#
loop_
_entity_poly.entity_id
_entity_poly.type
_entity_poly.pdbx_seq_one_letter_code
_entity_poly.pdbx_strand_id
1 'polypeptide(L)'
;MDTLLSTHRELTFPIMDKGELSRRLTNVRTSHRQVATLKRELHAAERQRDRDVAELDEFAQAHKEARAEASRRTLARELGVTHPVIKNMIERAGRDAYPVDPTRLVPVLSASEAARYVKSGAFGHVTGATAAFTETDILLESGRHPKAFADGTRISAPNMLLRNAEGELLGVEECLAGYGGTGPSNSFRLLQELGWREEVAREVLYYRFIEFDIEQGVVRTSEESLHHCGGNLEYTGGHLVARLRRGRPWTPVGRTTPVGDPLGLRTWVDEILTKPETYPWAAGPRVARVYLNRDTATGLQDRIRYRPGVRNSPFSVVIEQGELQLWCSAIYPSDWAELLSKEQLDVLAAVDMYPADVEPRGWLDKFLPRRRERPDYIDISADGASTLQHEPDGSELDGETFEGA
;
A
#
# COMPACT_ATOMS: atom_id res chain seq x y z
N MET A 1 45.59 -13.95 59.80
CA MET A 1 44.56 -13.91 60.85
C MET A 1 44.51 -12.52 61.44
N ASP A 2 43.66 -11.61 61.00
CA ASP A 2 43.09 -11.36 59.69
C ASP A 2 42.64 -9.91 59.72
N THR A 3 42.87 -9.25 58.60
CA THR A 3 42.64 -7.85 58.34
C THR A 3 41.16 -7.64 58.11
N LEU A 4 40.47 -6.88 58.98
CA LEU A 4 39.10 -6.41 58.74
C LEU A 4 39.00 -4.93 59.13
N LEU A 5 39.47 -4.07 58.23
CA LEU A 5 39.11 -2.65 58.21
C LEU A 5 37.90 -2.49 57.28
N SER A 6 36.76 -2.18 57.90
CA SER A 6 35.50 -1.83 57.27
C SER A 6 35.64 -0.51 56.50
N THR A 7 35.52 -0.57 55.18
CA THR A 7 35.45 0.59 54.28
C THR A 7 34.03 1.14 54.24
N HIS A 8 33.74 2.11 55.11
CA HIS A 8 32.64 3.05 54.89
C HIS A 8 33.00 3.93 53.69
N ARG A 9 32.49 3.59 52.50
CA ARG A 9 32.52 4.45 51.31
C ARG A 9 31.42 5.50 51.48
N GLU A 10 31.79 6.68 51.98
CA GLU A 10 30.94 7.86 51.94
C GLU A 10 30.62 8.16 50.46
N LEU A 11 29.34 8.05 50.09
CA LEU A 11 28.82 8.53 48.81
C LEU A 11 28.86 10.06 48.84
N THR A 12 30.03 10.61 48.52
CA THR A 12 30.19 12.04 48.28
C THR A 12 29.53 12.35 46.94
N PHE A 13 28.28 12.81 46.97
CA PHE A 13 27.66 13.39 45.79
C PHE A 13 28.46 14.64 45.43
N PRO A 14 29.04 14.73 44.22
CA PRO A 14 29.76 15.92 43.81
C PRO A 14 28.79 17.09 43.90
N ILE A 15 29.16 18.10 44.70
CA ILE A 15 28.44 19.37 44.79
C ILE A 15 28.51 19.98 43.40
N MET A 16 27.45 19.78 42.61
CA MET A 16 27.32 20.32 41.27
C MET A 16 27.45 21.84 41.37
N ASP A 17 28.37 22.40 40.60
CA ASP A 17 28.53 23.85 40.49
C ASP A 17 27.18 24.49 40.15
N LYS A 18 26.82 25.58 40.84
CA LYS A 18 25.59 26.34 40.57
C LYS A 18 25.53 26.80 39.11
N GLY A 19 26.69 27.07 38.49
CA GLY A 19 26.79 27.39 37.07
C GLY A 19 26.35 26.24 36.17
N GLU A 20 26.82 25.02 36.45
CA GLU A 20 26.46 23.83 35.69
C GLU A 20 24.99 23.42 35.90
N LEU A 21 24.50 23.50 37.14
CA LEU A 21 23.10 23.21 37.47
C LEU A 21 22.15 24.18 36.74
N SER A 22 22.51 25.47 36.68
CA SER A 22 21.75 26.51 35.98
C SER A 22 21.74 26.29 34.46
N ARG A 23 22.86 25.88 33.85
CA ARG A 23 22.93 25.52 32.43
C ARG A 23 22.07 24.28 32.13
N ARG A 24 22.13 23.23 32.96
CA ARG A 24 21.30 22.04 32.79
C ARG A 24 19.80 22.36 32.90
N LEU A 25 19.40 23.17 33.89
CA LEU A 25 18.02 23.64 34.02
C LEU A 25 17.55 24.47 32.83
N THR A 26 18.42 25.30 32.28
CA THR A 26 18.13 26.10 31.07
C THR A 26 17.97 25.20 29.85
N ASN A 27 18.85 24.21 29.67
CA ASN A 27 18.76 23.25 28.58
C ASN A 27 17.47 22.43 28.68
N VAL A 28 17.13 21.91 29.87
CA VAL A 28 15.88 21.15 30.09
C VAL A 28 14.65 22.01 29.78
N ARG A 29 14.61 23.28 30.22
CA ARG A 29 13.51 24.20 29.91
C ARG A 29 13.39 24.50 28.41
N THR A 30 14.53 24.63 27.73
CA THR A 30 14.57 24.87 26.28
C THR A 30 14.09 23.64 25.52
N SER A 31 14.53 22.44 25.92
CA SER A 31 14.06 21.17 25.37
C SER A 31 12.56 20.96 25.62
N HIS A 32 12.04 21.26 26.82
CA HIS A 32 10.59 21.16 27.10
C HIS A 32 9.77 22.11 26.22
N ARG A 33 10.23 23.34 25.99
CA ARG A 33 9.57 24.27 25.07
C ARG A 33 9.60 23.76 23.62
N GLN A 34 10.73 23.20 23.19
CA GLN A 34 10.87 22.60 21.87
C GLN A 34 9.96 21.37 21.70
N VAL A 35 9.89 20.48 22.69
CA VAL A 35 8.95 19.34 22.72
C VAL A 35 7.52 19.85 22.57
N ALA A 36 7.14 20.89 23.31
CA ALA A 36 5.79 21.46 23.23
C ALA A 36 5.51 22.11 21.86
N THR A 37 6.51 22.65 21.18
CA THR A 37 6.38 23.18 19.82
C THR A 37 6.27 22.07 18.79
N LEU A 38 7.16 21.07 18.83
CA LEU A 38 7.14 19.92 17.91
C LEU A 38 5.86 19.11 18.05
N LYS A 39 5.36 18.89 19.28
CA LYS A 39 4.06 18.26 19.50
C LYS A 39 2.92 19.08 18.89
N ARG A 40 3.00 20.40 18.93
CA ARG A 40 1.99 21.28 18.30
C ARG A 40 2.07 21.24 16.77
N GLU A 41 3.28 21.18 16.20
CA GLU A 41 3.51 21.04 14.76
C GLU A 41 3.03 19.66 14.26
N LEU A 42 3.38 18.58 14.96
CA LEU A 42 2.88 17.24 14.67
C LEU A 42 1.35 17.20 14.76
N HIS A 43 0.76 17.70 15.85
CA HIS A 43 -0.70 17.78 15.96
C HIS A 43 -1.34 18.72 14.93
N ALA A 44 -0.61 19.71 14.39
CA ALA A 44 -1.11 20.54 13.30
C ALA A 44 -1.08 19.77 11.97
N ALA A 45 -0.01 19.01 11.71
CA ALA A 45 0.11 18.12 10.56
C ALA A 45 -0.93 16.99 10.61
N GLU A 46 -1.08 16.32 11.76
CA GLU A 46 -2.12 15.33 12.02
C GLU A 46 -3.51 15.94 11.80
N ARG A 47 -3.82 17.11 12.39
CA ARG A 47 -5.14 17.76 12.18
C ARG A 47 -5.38 18.27 10.77
N GLN A 48 -4.34 18.59 10.01
CA GLN A 48 -4.50 18.96 8.61
C GLN A 48 -4.79 17.70 7.81
N ARG A 49 -4.01 16.65 8.02
CA ARG A 49 -4.20 15.35 7.37
C ARG A 49 -5.56 14.72 7.73
N ASP A 50 -5.99 14.79 8.98
CA ASP A 50 -7.29 14.29 9.44
C ASP A 50 -8.44 15.10 8.82
N ARG A 51 -8.25 16.40 8.55
CA ARG A 51 -9.22 17.20 7.80
C ARG A 51 -9.29 16.77 6.35
N ASP A 52 -8.13 16.57 5.71
CA ASP A 52 -8.05 16.10 4.33
C ASP A 52 -8.68 14.69 4.18
N VAL A 53 -8.50 13.83 5.19
CA VAL A 53 -9.16 12.50 5.29
C VAL A 53 -10.65 12.62 5.57
N ALA A 54 -11.07 13.51 6.47
CA ALA A 54 -12.49 13.72 6.78
C ALA A 54 -13.26 14.29 5.59
N GLU A 55 -12.68 15.20 4.80
CA GLU A 55 -13.27 15.66 3.54
C GLU A 55 -13.41 14.50 2.53
N LEU A 56 -12.49 13.54 2.56
CA LEU A 56 -12.51 12.33 1.73
C LEU A 56 -13.50 11.28 2.23
N ASP A 57 -13.63 11.12 3.55
CA ASP A 57 -14.64 10.30 4.18
C ASP A 57 -16.01 10.91 3.94
N GLU A 58 -16.21 12.23 4.05
CA GLU A 58 -17.46 12.91 3.72
C GLU A 58 -17.79 12.78 2.22
N PHE A 59 -16.79 12.87 1.34
CA PHE A 59 -16.94 12.54 -0.08
C PHE A 59 -17.31 11.07 -0.31
N ALA A 60 -16.65 10.14 0.38
CA ALA A 60 -16.91 8.71 0.30
C ALA A 60 -18.26 8.32 0.92
N GLN A 61 -18.70 9.02 1.96
CA GLN A 61 -19.97 8.85 2.69
C GLN A 61 -21.13 9.39 1.86
N ALA A 62 -20.96 10.57 1.24
CA ALA A 62 -21.88 11.10 0.24
C ALA A 62 -22.04 10.15 -0.97
N HIS A 63 -21.08 9.25 -1.20
CA HIS A 63 -21.16 8.17 -2.19
C HIS A 63 -21.46 6.77 -1.60
N LYS A 64 -21.46 6.60 -0.27
CA LYS A 64 -21.74 5.34 0.46
C LYS A 64 -23.14 5.27 1.07
N GLU A 65 -23.81 6.40 1.23
CA GLU A 65 -25.12 6.49 1.90
C GLU A 65 -26.25 5.73 1.17
N ALA A 66 -25.98 5.17 -0.02
CA ALA A 66 -26.87 4.19 -0.65
C ALA A 66 -26.77 2.74 -0.11
N ARG A 67 -25.73 2.35 0.67
CA ARG A 67 -25.43 0.92 0.91
C ARG A 67 -25.24 0.46 2.37
N ALA A 68 -25.16 1.34 3.36
CA ALA A 68 -24.57 0.97 4.67
C ALA A 68 -25.54 0.60 5.82
N GLU A 69 -26.81 1.04 5.84
CA GLU A 69 -27.69 0.81 7.02
C GLU A 69 -28.42 -0.55 7.02
N ALA A 70 -28.42 -1.28 5.89
CA ALA A 70 -29.05 -2.61 5.79
C ALA A 70 -28.14 -3.77 6.26
N SER A 71 -26.82 -3.58 6.34
CA SER A 71 -25.84 -4.70 6.39
C SER A 71 -25.72 -5.40 7.76
N ARG A 72 -25.74 -4.66 8.89
CA ARG A 72 -25.40 -5.24 10.21
C ARG A 72 -26.52 -6.10 10.80
N ARG A 73 -27.78 -5.79 10.52
CA ARG A 73 -28.93 -6.64 10.89
C ARG A 73 -29.05 -7.87 9.99
N THR A 74 -28.64 -7.75 8.73
CA THR A 74 -28.69 -8.83 7.73
C THR A 74 -27.61 -9.87 7.99
N LEU A 75 -26.38 -9.46 8.32
CA LEU A 75 -25.30 -10.36 8.73
C LEU A 75 -25.64 -11.19 9.99
N ALA A 76 -26.33 -10.60 10.97
CA ALA A 76 -26.81 -11.33 12.14
C ALA A 76 -27.89 -12.37 11.78
N ARG A 77 -28.68 -12.10 10.74
CA ARG A 77 -29.76 -12.96 10.26
C ARG A 77 -29.24 -14.11 9.40
N GLU A 78 -28.27 -13.85 8.53
CA GLU A 78 -27.63 -14.85 7.66
C GLU A 78 -26.75 -15.82 8.44
N LEU A 79 -26.01 -15.33 9.44
CA LEU A 79 -25.13 -16.17 10.26
C LEU A 79 -25.86 -16.88 11.41
N GLY A 80 -27.18 -16.68 11.54
CA GLY A 80 -28.01 -17.33 12.57
C GLY A 80 -27.61 -17.01 14.02
N VAL A 81 -26.85 -15.94 14.25
CA VAL A 81 -26.31 -15.57 15.56
C VAL A 81 -26.84 -14.22 16.03
N THR A 82 -27.04 -14.09 17.33
CA THR A 82 -27.61 -12.86 17.90
C THR A 82 -26.62 -11.68 17.82
N HIS A 83 -27.14 -10.46 17.66
CA HIS A 83 -26.34 -9.23 17.55
C HIS A 83 -25.27 -9.05 18.66
N PRO A 84 -25.51 -9.43 19.94
CA PRO A 84 -24.47 -9.41 20.98
C PRO A 84 -23.32 -10.40 20.76
N VAL A 85 -23.55 -11.51 20.04
CA VAL A 85 -22.52 -12.51 19.71
C VAL A 85 -21.58 -11.98 18.63
N ILE A 86 -22.10 -11.31 17.59
CA ILE A 86 -21.26 -10.63 16.58
C ILE A 86 -20.42 -9.53 17.24
N LYS A 87 -21.01 -8.74 18.15
CA LYS A 87 -20.26 -7.75 18.92
C LYS A 87 -19.12 -8.37 19.75
N ASN A 88 -19.38 -9.50 20.42
CA ASN A 88 -18.37 -10.23 21.18
C ASN A 88 -17.30 -10.92 20.31
N MET A 89 -17.63 -11.32 19.08
CA MET A 89 -16.66 -11.86 18.12
C MET A 89 -15.72 -10.78 17.61
N ILE A 90 -16.24 -9.58 17.34
CA ILE A 90 -15.46 -8.39 16.98
C ILE A 90 -14.57 -7.95 18.16
N GLU A 91 -15.10 -7.95 19.39
CA GLU A 91 -14.33 -7.62 20.60
C GLU A 91 -13.28 -8.70 20.97
N ARG A 92 -13.47 -9.96 20.56
CA ARG A 92 -12.48 -11.05 20.74
C ARG A 92 -11.36 -11.01 19.71
N ALA A 93 -11.62 -10.56 18.49
CA ALA A 93 -10.59 -10.39 17.47
C ALA A 93 -9.57 -9.28 17.81
N GLY A 94 -9.90 -8.39 18.77
CA GLY A 94 -9.03 -7.30 19.21
C GLY A 94 -8.09 -7.60 20.39
N ARG A 95 -7.88 -8.86 20.81
CA ARG A 95 -7.14 -9.17 22.06
C ARG A 95 -5.75 -9.80 21.94
N ASP A 96 -5.25 -10.18 20.77
CA ASP A 96 -3.89 -10.74 20.65
C ASP A 96 -3.00 -9.86 19.75
N ALA A 97 -1.90 -9.36 20.35
CA ALA A 97 -0.93 -8.37 19.85
C ALA A 97 -1.55 -7.01 19.54
N TYR A 98 -1.11 -5.94 20.23
CA TYR A 98 -1.56 -4.56 19.96
C TYR A 98 -1.46 -4.28 18.45
N PRO A 99 -2.58 -4.23 17.71
CA PRO A 99 -2.51 -4.05 16.29
C PRO A 99 -2.35 -2.56 16.10
N VAL A 100 -1.12 -2.11 15.81
CA VAL A 100 -0.97 -0.83 15.12
C VAL A 100 -1.80 -1.00 13.86
N ASP A 101 -2.96 -0.33 13.82
CA ASP A 101 -3.89 -0.38 12.70
C ASP A 101 -3.07 -0.35 11.40
N PRO A 102 -3.14 -1.40 10.56
CA PRO A 102 -2.28 -1.52 9.38
C PRO A 102 -2.52 -0.39 8.38
N THR A 103 -3.67 0.30 8.50
CA THR A 103 -4.06 1.47 7.72
C THR A 103 -3.69 2.80 8.40
N ARG A 104 -3.23 2.78 9.66
CA ARG A 104 -2.75 3.98 10.36
C ARG A 104 -1.65 4.61 9.53
N LEU A 105 -1.94 5.81 9.08
CA LEU A 105 -1.05 6.57 8.23
C LEU A 105 0.30 6.82 8.91
N VAL A 106 1.37 6.52 8.20
CA VAL A 106 2.74 6.70 8.65
C VAL A 106 3.07 8.20 8.58
N PRO A 107 3.40 8.87 9.69
CA PRO A 107 3.87 10.25 9.64
C PRO A 107 5.18 10.31 8.87
N VAL A 108 5.38 11.36 8.06
CA VAL A 108 6.60 11.56 7.27
C VAL A 108 7.22 12.88 7.66
N LEU A 109 8.52 12.89 7.94
CA LEU A 109 9.30 14.06 8.35
C LEU A 109 10.57 14.18 7.52
N SER A 110 11.12 15.39 7.40
CA SER A 110 12.49 15.55 6.89
C SER A 110 13.51 14.88 7.83
N ALA A 111 14.70 14.54 7.32
CA ALA A 111 15.77 13.93 8.14
C ALA A 111 16.07 14.73 9.43
N SER A 112 16.11 16.06 9.35
CA SER A 112 16.41 16.93 10.50
C SER A 112 15.25 17.02 11.50
N GLU A 113 14.01 16.89 11.04
CA GLU A 113 12.82 16.83 11.90
C GLU A 113 12.71 15.47 12.57
N ALA A 114 12.94 14.38 11.83
CA ALA A 114 12.97 13.02 12.36
C ALA A 114 14.02 12.90 13.48
N ALA A 115 15.24 13.37 13.25
CA ALA A 115 16.30 13.38 14.27
C ALA A 115 15.88 14.13 15.54
N ARG A 116 15.30 15.33 15.40
CA ARG A 116 14.79 16.12 16.54
C ARG A 116 13.64 15.42 17.25
N TYR A 117 12.71 14.84 16.50
CA TYR A 117 11.54 14.15 17.03
C TYR A 117 11.94 12.92 17.86
N VAL A 118 12.85 12.09 17.35
CA VAL A 118 13.41 10.94 18.07
C VAL A 118 14.17 11.39 19.31
N LYS A 119 15.10 12.35 19.19
CA LYS A 119 15.91 12.85 20.32
C LYS A 119 15.07 13.51 21.42
N SER A 120 13.90 14.02 21.08
CA SER A 120 12.94 14.56 22.05
C SER A 120 12.28 13.49 22.91
N GLY A 121 12.43 12.20 22.53
CA GLY A 121 11.77 11.06 23.16
C GLY A 121 10.33 10.84 22.71
N ALA A 122 9.78 11.69 21.84
CA ALA A 122 8.39 11.63 21.42
C ALA A 122 8.06 10.41 20.55
N PHE A 123 9.03 9.92 19.76
CA PHE A 123 8.87 8.69 18.97
C PHE A 123 9.11 7.40 19.79
N GLY A 124 9.56 7.51 21.03
CA GLY A 124 10.03 6.35 21.79
C GLY A 124 11.43 5.89 21.36
N HIS A 125 11.80 4.68 21.81
CA HIS A 125 13.11 4.11 21.53
C HIS A 125 13.14 3.51 20.12
N VAL A 126 14.02 4.03 19.27
CA VAL A 126 14.24 3.50 17.92
C VAL A 126 14.95 2.17 18.00
N THR A 127 14.39 1.15 17.36
CA THR A 127 14.94 -0.22 17.32
C THR A 127 15.45 -0.61 15.94
N GLY A 128 14.95 0.01 14.88
CA GLY A 128 15.36 -0.35 13.52
C GLY A 128 15.08 0.73 12.49
N ALA A 129 15.61 0.50 11.30
CA ALA A 129 15.36 1.34 10.13
C ALA A 129 15.34 0.49 8.86
N THR A 130 14.50 0.84 7.90
CA THR A 130 14.52 0.26 6.56
C THR A 130 14.75 1.38 5.57
N ALA A 131 15.72 1.25 4.68
CA ALA A 131 16.01 2.23 3.65
C ALA A 131 16.12 1.55 2.28
N ALA A 132 15.56 2.19 1.26
CA ALA A 132 15.58 1.67 -0.09
C ALA A 132 15.75 2.76 -1.15
N PHE A 133 16.29 2.36 -2.29
CA PHE A 133 16.46 3.22 -3.45
C PHE A 133 15.11 3.56 -4.11
N THR A 134 14.14 2.63 -4.07
CA THR A 134 12.81 2.83 -4.65
C THR A 134 11.74 2.88 -3.56
N GLU A 135 10.73 3.73 -3.77
CA GLU A 135 9.57 3.83 -2.87
C GLU A 135 8.77 2.51 -2.84
N THR A 136 8.73 1.78 -3.95
CA THR A 136 8.07 0.47 -4.06
C THR A 136 8.67 -0.55 -3.08
N ASP A 137 10.01 -0.56 -2.93
CA ASP A 137 10.67 -1.47 -1.99
C ASP A 137 10.18 -1.19 -0.56
N ILE A 138 10.04 0.08 -0.16
CA ILE A 138 9.48 0.42 1.14
C ILE A 138 8.01 0.03 1.22
N LEU A 139 7.23 0.33 0.20
CA LEU A 139 5.80 0.04 0.16
C LEU A 139 5.51 -1.45 0.39
N LEU A 140 6.17 -2.33 -0.36
CA LEU A 140 5.93 -3.78 -0.32
C LEU A 140 6.61 -4.44 0.89
N GLU A 141 7.78 -3.97 1.33
CA GLU A 141 8.52 -4.60 2.43
C GLU A 141 8.18 -4.04 3.82
N SER A 142 7.47 -2.92 3.90
CA SER A 142 7.09 -2.32 5.20
C SER A 142 6.11 -3.16 6.01
N GLY A 143 5.44 -4.13 5.37
CA GLY A 143 4.33 -4.89 5.97
C GLY A 143 3.09 -4.03 6.30
N ARG A 144 3.03 -2.78 5.83
CA ARG A 144 1.88 -1.89 6.03
C ARG A 144 0.91 -1.96 4.87
N HIS A 145 -0.34 -1.58 5.15
CA HIS A 145 -1.31 -1.35 4.11
C HIS A 145 -0.86 -0.17 3.24
N PRO A 146 -0.92 -0.22 1.90
CA PRO A 146 -0.47 0.88 1.05
C PRO A 146 -1.13 2.24 1.34
N LYS A 147 -2.41 2.22 1.75
CA LYS A 147 -3.13 3.40 2.30
C LYS A 147 -2.37 4.13 3.40
N ALA A 148 -1.55 3.45 4.19
CA ALA A 148 -0.75 4.07 5.25
C ALA A 148 0.26 5.11 4.70
N PHE A 149 0.56 5.06 3.40
CA PHE A 149 1.43 5.99 2.67
C PHE A 149 0.67 6.88 1.69
N ALA A 150 -0.67 6.93 1.76
CA ALA A 150 -1.45 7.79 0.89
C ALA A 150 -1.41 9.25 1.39
N ASP A 151 -1.13 10.19 0.47
CA ASP A 151 -1.14 11.64 0.73
C ASP A 151 -2.47 12.31 0.31
N GLY A 152 -3.53 11.51 0.14
CA GLY A 152 -4.84 11.93 -0.37
C GLY A 152 -4.95 11.93 -1.90
N THR A 153 -3.83 12.03 -2.64
CA THR A 153 -3.84 12.05 -4.11
C THR A 153 -3.07 10.91 -4.76
N ARG A 154 -2.06 10.39 -4.05
CA ARG A 154 -1.18 9.31 -4.51
C ARG A 154 -0.65 8.52 -3.32
N ILE A 155 -0.08 7.36 -3.62
CA ILE A 155 0.77 6.63 -2.68
C ILE A 155 2.16 7.22 -2.83
N SER A 156 2.74 7.72 -1.75
CA SER A 156 4.09 8.29 -1.72
C SER A 156 4.81 7.71 -0.52
N ALA A 157 5.38 6.51 -0.68
CA ALA A 157 6.16 5.90 0.39
C ALA A 157 7.51 6.63 0.50
N PRO A 158 7.96 7.01 1.70
CA PRO A 158 9.29 7.58 1.89
C PRO A 158 10.35 6.51 1.56
N ASN A 159 11.56 6.93 1.21
CA ASN A 159 12.66 6.01 0.94
C ASN A 159 13.33 5.45 2.22
N MET A 160 12.97 5.96 3.39
CA MET A 160 13.40 5.43 4.67
C MET A 160 12.24 5.39 5.67
N LEU A 161 12.17 4.30 6.44
CA LEU A 161 11.31 4.11 7.60
C LEU A 161 12.16 3.90 8.84
N LEU A 162 11.80 4.55 9.94
CA LEU A 162 12.28 4.24 11.28
C LEU A 162 11.21 3.44 12.02
N ARG A 163 11.65 2.49 12.85
CA ARG A 163 10.79 1.64 13.67
C ARG A 163 11.15 1.82 15.15
N ASN A 164 10.16 1.99 16.02
CA ASN A 164 10.36 2.02 17.46
C ASN A 164 10.10 0.66 18.13
N ALA A 165 10.36 0.55 19.42
CA ALA A 165 10.15 -0.66 20.22
C ALA A 165 8.70 -1.13 20.25
N GLU A 166 7.75 -0.21 20.08
CA GLU A 166 6.31 -0.45 20.02
C GLU A 166 5.83 -0.87 18.61
N GLY A 167 6.72 -0.90 17.62
CA GLY A 167 6.41 -1.24 16.23
C GLY A 167 5.73 -0.11 15.44
N GLU A 168 5.68 1.10 15.97
CA GLU A 168 5.28 2.29 15.22
C GLU A 168 6.34 2.64 14.17
N LEU A 169 5.88 3.22 13.06
CA LEU A 169 6.73 3.62 11.96
C LEU A 169 6.74 5.14 11.81
N LEU A 170 7.91 5.66 11.45
CA LEU A 170 8.11 7.05 11.05
C LEU A 170 8.80 7.08 9.69
N GLY A 171 8.15 7.70 8.72
CA GLY A 171 8.71 7.99 7.43
C GLY A 171 9.73 9.10 7.48
N VAL A 172 10.81 8.95 6.72
CA VAL A 172 11.83 9.98 6.59
C VAL A 172 12.08 10.32 5.12
N GLU A 173 11.81 11.58 4.78
CA GLU A 173 12.09 12.14 3.46
C GLU A 173 13.58 12.43 3.26
N GLU A 174 13.97 12.51 1.99
CA GLU A 174 15.35 12.82 1.55
C GLU A 174 16.41 11.84 2.08
N CYS A 175 15.99 10.65 2.51
CA CYS A 175 16.85 9.57 2.98
C CYS A 175 16.68 8.35 2.07
N LEU A 176 17.70 8.05 1.27
CA LEU A 176 17.74 6.99 0.26
C LEU A 176 18.73 5.89 0.66
N ALA A 177 18.71 4.75 -0.04
CA ALA A 177 19.78 3.74 0.04
C ALA A 177 20.47 3.55 -1.31
N GLY A 178 21.76 3.25 -1.28
CA GLY A 178 22.59 2.95 -2.45
C GLY A 178 23.10 4.20 -3.15
N TYR A 179 24.02 4.04 -4.12
CA TYR A 179 24.69 5.02 -5.02
C TYR A 179 26.20 4.71 -5.18
N GLY A 180 26.65 3.49 -4.85
CA GLY A 180 28.04 3.10 -5.04
C GLY A 180 29.04 3.95 -4.25
N GLY A 181 28.61 4.50 -3.09
CA GLY A 181 29.47 5.25 -2.18
C GLY A 181 29.29 6.78 -2.14
N THR A 182 28.54 7.41 -3.06
CA THR A 182 28.53 8.89 -3.18
C THR A 182 27.19 9.59 -2.85
N GLY A 183 26.07 8.87 -2.69
CA GLY A 183 24.73 9.48 -2.79
C GLY A 183 23.89 9.65 -1.52
N PRO A 184 23.82 8.72 -0.54
CA PRO A 184 22.86 8.84 0.57
C PRO A 184 23.48 9.42 1.85
N SER A 185 24.13 10.58 1.73
CA SER A 185 24.77 11.28 2.85
C SER A 185 23.77 11.67 3.96
N ASN A 186 22.53 11.99 3.59
CA ASN A 186 21.47 12.29 4.56
C ASN A 186 21.11 11.07 5.40
N SER A 187 20.94 9.91 4.77
CA SER A 187 20.64 8.64 5.44
C SER A 187 21.76 8.26 6.41
N PHE A 188 23.01 8.29 5.94
CA PHE A 188 24.18 8.00 6.77
C PHE A 188 24.26 8.94 7.99
N ARG A 189 24.15 10.25 7.76
CA ARG A 189 24.18 11.26 8.82
C ARG A 189 23.06 11.05 9.84
N LEU A 190 21.84 10.79 9.36
CA LEU A 190 20.69 10.54 10.24
C LEU A 190 20.90 9.31 11.10
N LEU A 191 21.29 8.18 10.51
CA LEU A 191 21.55 6.93 11.24
C LEU A 191 22.63 7.13 12.32
N GLN A 192 23.74 7.80 12.01
CA GLN A 192 24.74 8.15 13.02
C GLN A 192 24.17 9.04 14.13
N GLU A 193 23.39 10.05 13.76
CA GLU A 193 22.77 10.98 14.69
C GLU A 193 21.77 10.30 15.64
N LEU A 194 21.13 9.23 15.18
CA LEU A 194 20.19 8.40 15.96
C LEU A 194 20.87 7.28 16.76
N GLY A 195 22.19 7.11 16.63
CA GLY A 195 22.98 6.22 17.49
C GLY A 195 23.47 4.92 16.83
N TRP A 196 23.27 4.72 15.52
CA TRP A 196 23.90 3.61 14.83
C TRP A 196 25.43 3.79 14.79
N ARG A 197 26.16 2.68 14.96
CA ARG A 197 27.62 2.66 14.77
C ARG A 197 27.96 3.13 13.37
N GLU A 198 29.00 3.94 13.24
CA GLU A 198 29.42 4.51 11.96
C GLU A 198 29.61 3.45 10.87
N GLU A 199 30.25 2.33 11.22
CA GLU A 199 30.48 1.19 10.33
C GLU A 199 29.18 0.66 9.74
N VAL A 200 28.16 0.48 10.59
CA VAL A 200 26.83 -0.04 10.20
C VAL A 200 26.08 1.01 9.39
N ALA A 201 26.04 2.26 9.85
CA ALA A 201 25.34 3.33 9.14
C ALA A 201 25.89 3.52 7.72
N ARG A 202 27.20 3.29 7.51
CA ARG A 202 27.85 3.43 6.20
C ARG A 202 27.37 2.42 5.17
N GLU A 203 26.82 1.29 5.59
CA GLU A 203 26.29 0.25 4.68
C GLU A 203 25.14 0.77 3.81
N VAL A 204 24.42 1.81 4.26
CA VAL A 204 23.37 2.47 3.47
C VAL A 204 23.89 3.06 2.14
N LEU A 205 25.20 3.30 2.03
CA LEU A 205 25.82 3.86 0.83
C LEU A 205 26.04 2.80 -0.28
N TYR A 206 26.07 1.51 0.08
CA TYR A 206 26.48 0.42 -0.81
C TYR A 206 25.30 -0.39 -1.37
N TYR A 207 24.22 -0.52 -0.60
CA TYR A 207 23.07 -1.35 -0.97
C TYR A 207 21.87 -0.53 -1.42
N ARG A 208 21.14 -1.02 -2.44
CA ARG A 208 19.88 -0.39 -2.90
C ARG A 208 18.69 -0.73 -2.03
N PHE A 209 18.79 -1.76 -1.21
CA PHE A 209 17.87 -2.04 -0.12
C PHE A 209 18.67 -2.44 1.11
N ILE A 210 18.30 -1.92 2.28
CA ILE A 210 18.90 -2.30 3.55
C ILE A 210 17.90 -2.19 4.70
N GLU A 211 17.92 -3.19 5.57
CA GLU A 211 17.24 -3.17 6.86
C GLU A 211 18.28 -3.22 7.99
N PHE A 212 18.09 -2.33 8.96
CA PHE A 212 18.89 -2.15 10.14
C PHE A 212 18.10 -2.52 11.39
N ASP A 213 18.81 -3.12 12.32
CA ASP A 213 18.49 -3.18 13.73
C ASP A 213 19.56 -2.37 14.48
N ILE A 214 19.16 -1.58 15.48
CA ILE A 214 20.09 -0.68 16.18
C ILE A 214 21.12 -1.44 17.01
N GLU A 215 20.78 -2.64 17.49
CA GLU A 215 21.65 -3.48 18.33
C GLU A 215 22.44 -4.48 17.48
N GLN A 216 21.77 -5.15 16.54
CA GLN A 216 22.35 -6.22 15.73
C GLN A 216 23.09 -5.68 14.49
N GLY A 217 22.81 -4.44 14.09
CA GLY A 217 23.40 -3.82 12.91
C GLY A 217 22.59 -4.12 11.64
N VAL A 218 23.25 -4.66 10.62
CA VAL A 218 22.58 -4.95 9.34
C VAL A 218 21.84 -6.29 9.40
N VAL A 219 20.54 -6.27 9.13
CA VAL A 219 19.66 -7.45 9.17
C VAL A 219 19.49 -8.06 7.78
N ARG A 220 19.25 -7.21 6.77
CA ARG A 220 18.99 -7.64 5.39
C ARG A 220 19.52 -6.61 4.41
N THR A 221 20.14 -7.04 3.32
CA THR A 221 20.65 -6.16 2.27
C THR A 221 20.41 -6.71 0.88
N SER A 222 20.40 -5.82 -0.11
CA SER A 222 20.47 -6.17 -1.52
C SER A 222 21.19 -5.07 -2.30
N GLU A 223 22.13 -5.48 -3.18
CA GLU A 223 22.82 -4.57 -4.11
C GLU A 223 21.89 -4.02 -5.19
N GLU A 224 20.80 -4.75 -5.46
CA GLU A 224 19.73 -4.36 -6.38
C GLU A 224 18.45 -3.96 -5.61
N SER A 225 17.56 -3.20 -6.23
CA SER A 225 16.22 -2.95 -5.66
C SER A 225 15.46 -4.26 -5.57
N LEU A 226 14.66 -4.50 -4.54
CA LEU A 226 13.96 -5.79 -4.41
C LEU A 226 12.83 -5.93 -5.43
N HIS A 227 12.25 -4.81 -5.85
CA HIS A 227 11.10 -4.74 -6.73
C HIS A 227 11.38 -3.79 -7.90
N HIS A 228 11.39 -4.32 -9.12
CA HIS A 228 11.43 -3.51 -10.33
C HIS A 228 10.01 -3.21 -10.80
N CYS A 229 9.52 -2.00 -10.53
CA CYS A 229 8.21 -1.54 -11.02
C CYS A 229 8.32 -0.89 -12.40
N GLY A 230 7.62 -1.45 -13.40
CA GLY A 230 7.41 -0.77 -14.67
C GLY A 230 6.26 0.25 -14.68
N GLY A 231 5.41 0.24 -13.65
CA GLY A 231 4.33 1.20 -13.39
C GLY A 231 4.14 1.46 -11.88
N ASN A 232 3.53 2.59 -11.54
CA ASN A 232 3.29 2.99 -10.14
C ASN A 232 2.04 2.28 -9.58
N LEU A 233 2.07 1.92 -8.30
CA LEU A 233 0.84 1.62 -7.54
C LEU A 233 0.23 2.96 -7.11
N GLU A 234 -1.05 3.15 -7.40
CA GLU A 234 -1.78 4.37 -7.11
C GLU A 234 -2.92 4.09 -6.15
N TYR A 235 -3.38 5.11 -5.44
CA TYR A 235 -4.61 5.04 -4.66
C TYR A 235 -5.63 5.99 -5.28
N THR A 236 -6.69 5.45 -5.88
CA THR A 236 -7.69 6.23 -6.62
C THR A 236 -9.07 5.68 -6.38
N GLY A 237 -10.03 6.55 -6.02
CA GLY A 237 -11.43 6.16 -5.85
C GLY A 237 -11.66 5.11 -4.77
N GLY A 238 -10.79 5.04 -3.75
CA GLY A 238 -10.88 4.02 -2.71
C GLY A 238 -10.11 2.72 -3.00
N HIS A 239 -9.57 2.56 -4.21
CA HIS A 239 -8.90 1.34 -4.69
C HIS A 239 -7.39 1.53 -4.86
N LEU A 240 -6.64 0.45 -4.66
CA LEU A 240 -5.24 0.34 -5.04
C LEU A 240 -5.16 -0.05 -6.51
N VAL A 241 -4.51 0.77 -7.33
CA VAL A 241 -4.51 0.61 -8.79
C VAL A 241 -3.09 0.41 -9.28
N ALA A 242 -2.80 -0.74 -9.89
CA ALA A 242 -1.57 -0.96 -10.64
C ALA A 242 -1.89 -1.03 -12.13
N ARG A 243 -1.15 -0.28 -12.96
CA ARG A 243 -1.38 -0.24 -14.40
C ARG A 243 -0.30 -1.00 -15.17
N LEU A 244 -0.68 -2.12 -15.76
CA LEU A 244 0.23 -3.05 -16.41
C LEU A 244 0.29 -2.79 -17.91
N ARG A 245 1.49 -2.51 -18.41
CA ARG A 245 1.76 -2.22 -19.82
C ARG A 245 2.86 -3.11 -20.37
N ARG A 246 2.73 -3.49 -21.64
CA ARG A 246 3.77 -4.27 -22.34
C ARG A 246 5.12 -3.56 -22.29
N GLY A 247 6.17 -4.34 -22.04
CA GLY A 247 7.56 -3.86 -22.00
C GLY A 247 7.96 -3.13 -20.72
N ARG A 248 7.05 -3.02 -19.75
CA ARG A 248 7.31 -2.51 -18.40
C ARG A 248 6.62 -3.38 -17.34
N PRO A 249 6.93 -4.69 -17.26
CA PRO A 249 6.38 -5.55 -16.23
C PRO A 249 6.92 -5.13 -14.85
N TRP A 250 6.15 -5.43 -13.82
CA TRP A 250 6.72 -5.51 -12.48
C TRP A 250 7.37 -6.88 -12.29
N THR A 251 8.56 -6.89 -11.68
CA THR A 251 9.28 -8.13 -11.40
C THR A 251 10.08 -8.01 -10.10
N PRO A 252 9.94 -8.94 -9.14
CA PRO A 252 10.84 -9.00 -7.99
C PRO A 252 12.24 -9.45 -8.43
N VAL A 253 13.28 -8.97 -7.76
CA VAL A 253 14.68 -9.32 -8.06
C VAL A 253 14.94 -10.80 -7.86
N GLY A 254 15.82 -11.34 -8.71
CA GLY A 254 16.10 -12.77 -8.78
C GLY A 254 15.06 -13.56 -9.57
N ARG A 255 13.99 -12.92 -10.06
CA ARG A 255 13.02 -13.54 -10.96
C ARG A 255 13.06 -12.91 -12.34
N THR A 256 12.90 -13.75 -13.36
CA THR A 256 12.61 -13.31 -14.71
C THR A 256 11.11 -13.34 -14.92
N THR A 257 10.58 -12.35 -15.64
CA THR A 257 9.18 -12.38 -16.07
C THR A 257 8.97 -13.67 -16.88
N PRO A 258 7.97 -14.50 -16.54
CA PRO A 258 7.72 -15.75 -17.25
C PRO A 258 7.58 -15.53 -18.76
N VAL A 259 8.09 -16.46 -19.56
CA VAL A 259 7.89 -16.43 -21.02
C VAL A 259 6.38 -16.48 -21.29
N GLY A 260 5.86 -15.48 -22.01
CA GLY A 260 4.42 -15.35 -22.27
C GLY A 260 3.66 -14.43 -21.32
N ASP A 261 4.33 -13.77 -20.36
CA ASP A 261 3.71 -12.76 -19.49
C ASP A 261 4.24 -11.33 -19.77
N PRO A 262 3.95 -10.74 -20.95
CA PRO A 262 4.52 -9.45 -21.35
C PRO A 262 4.04 -8.27 -20.48
N LEU A 263 3.03 -8.47 -19.63
CA LEU A 263 2.51 -7.48 -18.69
C LEU A 263 3.06 -7.65 -17.26
N GLY A 264 3.66 -8.79 -16.93
CA GLY A 264 4.03 -9.16 -15.56
C GLY A 264 2.83 -9.52 -14.69
N LEU A 265 1.67 -9.80 -15.28
CA LEU A 265 0.41 -10.05 -14.57
C LEU A 265 0.49 -11.36 -13.77
N ARG A 266 1.09 -12.41 -14.33
CA ARG A 266 1.24 -13.68 -13.62
C ARG A 266 2.16 -13.51 -12.42
N THR A 267 3.21 -12.71 -12.56
CA THR A 267 4.08 -12.34 -11.43
C THR A 267 3.29 -11.64 -10.33
N TRP A 268 2.42 -10.67 -10.65
CA TRP A 268 1.53 -10.02 -9.67
C TRP A 268 0.62 -11.03 -8.95
N VAL A 269 0.06 -11.98 -9.70
CA VAL A 269 -0.76 -13.04 -9.11
C VAL A 269 0.05 -13.87 -8.12
N ASP A 270 1.16 -14.44 -8.57
CA ASP A 270 1.96 -15.41 -7.82
C ASP A 270 2.64 -14.80 -6.59
N GLU A 271 2.97 -13.51 -6.65
CA GLU A 271 3.75 -12.85 -5.61
C GLU A 271 2.92 -12.01 -4.66
N ILE A 272 1.76 -11.51 -5.08
CA ILE A 272 0.93 -10.61 -4.27
C ILE A 272 -0.45 -11.21 -4.06
N LEU A 273 -1.18 -11.54 -5.14
CA LEU A 273 -2.59 -11.94 -5.01
C LEU A 273 -2.79 -13.33 -4.38
N THR A 274 -1.80 -14.22 -4.44
CA THR A 274 -1.87 -15.57 -3.83
C THR A 274 -1.24 -15.63 -2.44
N LYS A 275 -0.73 -14.51 -1.91
CA LYS A 275 -0.05 -14.41 -0.60
C LYS A 275 -0.82 -13.53 0.38
N PRO A 276 -2.07 -13.86 0.73
CA PRO A 276 -2.91 -13.04 1.61
C PRO A 276 -2.33 -12.86 3.02
N GLU A 277 -1.47 -13.77 3.47
CA GLU A 277 -0.73 -13.64 4.73
C GLU A 277 0.32 -12.52 4.70
N THR A 278 0.85 -12.21 3.52
CA THR A 278 1.84 -11.14 3.32
C THR A 278 1.15 -9.84 2.90
N TYR A 279 0.12 -9.95 2.05
CA TYR A 279 -0.65 -8.82 1.53
C TYR A 279 -2.14 -8.98 1.82
N PRO A 280 -2.60 -8.76 3.06
CA PRO A 280 -4.01 -8.94 3.43
C PRO A 280 -4.99 -8.08 2.62
N TRP A 281 -4.52 -6.94 2.12
CA TRP A 281 -5.30 -6.01 1.29
C TRP A 281 -5.55 -6.51 -0.13
N ALA A 282 -4.82 -7.53 -0.58
CA ALA A 282 -5.06 -8.24 -1.82
C ALA A 282 -5.91 -9.52 -1.62
N ALA A 283 -6.37 -9.80 -0.39
CA ALA A 283 -7.18 -10.97 -0.11
C ALA A 283 -8.64 -10.75 -0.55
N GLY A 284 -9.27 -11.79 -1.10
CA GLY A 284 -10.67 -11.77 -1.48
C GLY A 284 -10.95 -12.58 -2.73
N PRO A 285 -12.23 -12.66 -3.15
CA PRO A 285 -12.58 -13.23 -4.44
C PRO A 285 -11.97 -12.41 -5.57
N ARG A 286 -11.57 -13.10 -6.64
CA ARG A 286 -11.02 -12.47 -7.84
C ARG A 286 -12.13 -12.28 -8.88
N VAL A 287 -12.20 -11.10 -9.46
CA VAL A 287 -13.13 -10.75 -10.54
C VAL A 287 -12.34 -10.08 -11.66
N ALA A 288 -12.65 -10.40 -12.91
CA ALA A 288 -12.09 -9.76 -14.08
C ALA A 288 -13.19 -8.99 -14.80
N ARG A 289 -13.04 -7.66 -14.87
CA ARG A 289 -13.89 -6.80 -15.68
C ARG A 289 -13.25 -6.57 -17.02
N VAL A 290 -13.96 -6.94 -18.09
CA VAL A 290 -13.48 -6.79 -19.46
C VAL A 290 -14.35 -5.78 -20.20
N TYR A 291 -13.76 -4.62 -20.49
CA TYR A 291 -14.42 -3.57 -21.23
C TYR A 291 -14.47 -3.93 -22.72
N LEU A 292 -15.67 -3.86 -23.29
CA LEU A 292 -15.93 -4.05 -24.71
C LEU A 292 -15.97 -2.71 -25.45
N ASN A 293 -16.18 -1.62 -24.72
CA ASN A 293 -16.23 -0.26 -25.21
C ASN A 293 -15.06 0.58 -24.65
N ARG A 294 -14.32 1.24 -25.55
CA ARG A 294 -13.17 2.08 -25.19
C ARG A 294 -13.59 3.33 -24.41
N ASP A 295 -14.73 3.92 -24.76
CA ASP A 295 -15.17 5.17 -24.17
C ASP A 295 -15.56 4.95 -22.71
N THR A 296 -16.20 3.82 -22.40
CA THR A 296 -16.51 3.40 -21.02
C THR A 296 -15.24 3.17 -20.20
N ALA A 297 -14.26 2.44 -20.74
CA ALA A 297 -12.98 2.23 -20.06
C ALA A 297 -12.23 3.55 -19.82
N THR A 298 -12.41 4.56 -20.69
CA THR A 298 -11.76 5.87 -20.58
C THR A 298 -12.50 6.80 -19.61
N GLY A 299 -13.84 6.77 -19.59
CA GLY A 299 -14.66 7.59 -18.68
C GLY A 299 -14.46 7.24 -17.20
N LEU A 300 -14.17 5.98 -16.89
CA LEU A 300 -13.80 5.55 -15.53
C LEU A 300 -12.35 5.89 -15.16
N GLN A 301 -11.54 6.35 -16.12
CA GLN A 301 -10.14 6.74 -15.96
C GLN A 301 -9.92 8.25 -15.82
N ASP A 302 -10.98 9.05 -15.61
CA ASP A 302 -11.03 10.52 -15.72
C ASP A 302 -10.11 11.34 -14.78
N ARG A 303 -9.12 10.70 -14.14
CA ARG A 303 -8.03 11.34 -13.40
C ARG A 303 -6.63 11.10 -13.98
N ILE A 304 -6.49 10.42 -15.12
CA ILE A 304 -5.19 10.21 -15.77
C ILE A 304 -4.84 11.41 -16.65
N ARG A 305 -3.87 12.24 -16.21
CA ARG A 305 -3.22 13.24 -17.08
C ARG A 305 -2.48 12.54 -18.21
N TYR A 306 -3.15 12.26 -19.31
CA TYR A 306 -2.51 11.79 -20.53
C TYR A 306 -1.68 12.91 -21.17
N ARG A 307 -0.48 12.57 -21.65
CA ARG A 307 0.32 13.50 -22.46
C ARG A 307 -0.45 13.81 -23.75
N PRO A 308 -0.49 15.09 -24.20
CA PRO A 308 -1.07 15.45 -25.48
C PRO A 308 -0.50 14.56 -26.61
N GLY A 309 -1.37 13.88 -27.35
CA GLY A 309 -0.99 13.02 -28.49
C GLY A 309 -1.24 11.52 -28.29
N VAL A 310 -1.43 11.04 -27.06
CA VAL A 310 -1.84 9.63 -26.80
C VAL A 310 -3.34 9.61 -26.57
N ARG A 311 -4.12 9.44 -27.64
CA ARG A 311 -5.58 9.61 -27.63
C ARG A 311 -6.41 8.38 -27.19
N ASN A 312 -5.79 7.25 -26.82
CA ASN A 312 -6.54 6.04 -26.50
C ASN A 312 -5.96 5.36 -25.26
N SER A 313 -6.81 5.08 -24.26
CA SER A 313 -6.44 4.18 -23.18
C SER A 313 -6.30 2.75 -23.71
N PRO A 314 -5.15 2.08 -23.53
CA PRO A 314 -4.96 0.70 -23.97
C PRO A 314 -5.51 -0.31 -22.95
N PHE A 315 -6.06 0.14 -21.81
CA PHE A 315 -6.56 -0.74 -20.77
C PHE A 315 -7.98 -1.17 -21.10
N SER A 316 -8.19 -2.48 -21.21
CA SER A 316 -9.50 -3.07 -21.52
C SER A 316 -9.85 -4.25 -20.62
N VAL A 317 -8.95 -4.67 -19.74
CA VAL A 317 -9.20 -5.70 -18.72
C VAL A 317 -8.72 -5.18 -17.37
N VAL A 318 -9.53 -5.35 -16.33
CA VAL A 318 -9.20 -5.03 -14.94
C VAL A 318 -9.36 -6.29 -14.12
N ILE A 319 -8.30 -6.71 -13.44
CA ILE A 319 -8.35 -7.82 -12.48
C ILE A 319 -8.47 -7.22 -11.08
N GLU A 320 -9.56 -7.51 -10.40
CA GLU A 320 -9.88 -7.03 -9.06
C GLU A 320 -9.74 -8.17 -8.05
N GLN A 321 -9.02 -7.92 -6.95
CA GLN A 321 -8.97 -8.84 -5.81
C GLN A 321 -8.68 -8.07 -4.53
N GLY A 322 -9.60 -8.17 -3.56
CA GLY A 322 -9.55 -7.34 -2.36
C GLY A 322 -9.66 -5.85 -2.72
N GLU A 323 -8.69 -5.05 -2.28
CA GLU A 323 -8.61 -3.63 -2.61
C GLU A 323 -7.79 -3.32 -3.86
N LEU A 324 -7.12 -4.33 -4.44
CA LEU A 324 -6.22 -4.18 -5.58
C LEU A 324 -6.96 -4.35 -6.91
N GLN A 325 -6.69 -3.43 -7.84
CA GLN A 325 -7.10 -3.46 -9.24
C GLN A 325 -5.86 -3.44 -10.13
N LEU A 326 -5.69 -4.48 -10.95
CA LEU A 326 -4.66 -4.57 -11.98
C LEU A 326 -5.27 -4.19 -13.33
N TRP A 327 -4.97 -2.99 -13.82
CA TRP A 327 -5.45 -2.50 -15.11
C TRP A 327 -4.50 -2.96 -16.21
N CYS A 328 -4.93 -3.92 -17.02
CA CYS A 328 -4.11 -4.60 -18.03
C CYS A 328 -4.30 -4.00 -19.42
N SER A 329 -3.19 -3.64 -20.06
CA SER A 329 -3.23 -3.17 -21.45
C SER A 329 -3.49 -4.33 -22.41
N ALA A 330 -4.64 -4.31 -23.08
CA ALA A 330 -5.01 -5.29 -24.10
C ALA A 330 -5.82 -4.60 -25.20
N ILE A 331 -5.49 -4.89 -26.46
CA ILE A 331 -6.14 -4.29 -27.62
C ILE A 331 -7.60 -4.76 -27.72
N TYR A 332 -8.52 -3.86 -28.02
CA TYR A 332 -9.92 -4.18 -28.30
C TYR A 332 -10.04 -5.02 -29.58
N PRO A 333 -11.07 -5.89 -29.73
CA PRO A 333 -11.24 -6.70 -30.93
C PRO A 333 -11.32 -5.82 -32.18
N SER A 334 -10.49 -6.12 -33.18
CA SER A 334 -10.53 -5.46 -34.49
C SER A 334 -11.62 -6.04 -35.40
N ASP A 335 -11.97 -7.31 -35.17
CA ASP A 335 -13.08 -7.99 -35.84
C ASP A 335 -14.37 -7.79 -35.03
N TRP A 336 -15.38 -7.18 -35.66
CA TRP A 336 -16.71 -6.99 -35.06
C TRP A 336 -17.47 -8.33 -34.88
N ALA A 337 -16.96 -9.44 -35.40
CA ALA A 337 -17.44 -10.78 -35.10
C ALA A 337 -16.83 -11.37 -33.81
N GLU A 338 -15.79 -10.77 -33.25
CA GLU A 338 -15.19 -11.20 -31.98
C GLU A 338 -15.88 -10.48 -30.80
N LEU A 339 -16.09 -11.21 -29.71
CA LEU A 339 -16.57 -10.60 -28.45
C LEU A 339 -15.37 -10.03 -27.68
N LEU A 340 -14.37 -10.87 -27.46
CA LEU A 340 -13.10 -10.53 -26.82
C LEU A 340 -11.98 -10.66 -27.84
N SER A 341 -10.99 -9.78 -27.76
CA SER A 341 -9.78 -9.93 -28.56
C SER A 341 -8.91 -11.07 -28.03
N LYS A 342 -8.01 -11.57 -28.88
CA LYS A 342 -6.95 -12.50 -28.44
C LYS A 342 -6.16 -11.96 -27.24
N GLU A 343 -5.86 -10.66 -27.22
CA GLU A 343 -5.08 -10.08 -26.11
C GLU A 343 -5.86 -10.03 -24.80
N GLN A 344 -7.18 -9.80 -24.85
CA GLN A 344 -8.04 -9.87 -23.67
C GLN A 344 -8.12 -11.31 -23.15
N LEU A 345 -8.25 -12.29 -24.05
CA LEU A 345 -8.21 -13.71 -23.68
C LEU A 345 -6.87 -14.14 -23.10
N ASP A 346 -5.75 -13.65 -23.66
CA ASP A 346 -4.40 -13.93 -23.14
C ASP A 346 -4.23 -13.38 -21.70
N VAL A 347 -4.78 -12.18 -21.41
CA VAL A 347 -4.79 -11.60 -20.06
C VAL A 347 -5.61 -12.45 -19.08
N LEU A 348 -6.80 -12.88 -19.48
CA LEU A 348 -7.67 -13.72 -18.65
C LEU A 348 -7.06 -15.09 -18.38
N ALA A 349 -6.43 -15.70 -19.40
CA ALA A 349 -5.72 -16.95 -19.27
C ALA A 349 -4.52 -16.85 -18.31
N ALA A 350 -3.85 -15.70 -18.23
CA ALA A 350 -2.73 -15.49 -17.31
C ALA A 350 -3.13 -15.47 -15.83
N VAL A 351 -4.43 -15.32 -15.53
CA VAL A 351 -4.99 -15.32 -14.17
C VAL A 351 -5.96 -16.47 -13.90
N ASP A 352 -5.99 -17.45 -14.80
CA ASP A 352 -6.87 -18.62 -14.78
C ASP A 352 -8.38 -18.29 -14.79
N MET A 353 -8.77 -17.17 -15.42
CA MET A 353 -10.16 -16.69 -15.48
C MET A 353 -10.74 -16.77 -16.89
N TYR A 354 -10.67 -17.95 -17.51
CA TYR A 354 -11.22 -18.12 -18.85
C TYR A 354 -12.76 -18.15 -18.78
N PRO A 355 -13.47 -17.33 -19.55
CA PRO A 355 -14.94 -17.34 -19.55
C PRO A 355 -15.46 -18.68 -20.07
N ALA A 356 -16.27 -19.37 -19.28
CA ALA A 356 -16.84 -20.67 -19.62
C ALA A 356 -17.83 -20.59 -20.80
N ASP A 357 -18.56 -19.47 -20.91
CA ASP A 357 -19.63 -19.27 -21.88
C ASP A 357 -19.20 -18.54 -23.16
N VAL A 358 -17.94 -18.09 -23.22
CA VAL A 358 -17.37 -17.44 -24.40
C VAL A 358 -16.57 -18.48 -25.16
N GLU A 359 -17.28 -19.41 -25.80
CA GLU A 359 -16.64 -20.36 -26.70
C GLU A 359 -15.86 -19.63 -27.80
N PRO A 360 -14.68 -20.14 -28.22
CA PRO A 360 -14.01 -19.66 -29.42
C PRO A 360 -14.93 -19.92 -30.62
N ARG A 361 -15.64 -18.88 -31.06
CA ARG A 361 -16.62 -18.95 -32.15
C ARG A 361 -15.97 -19.44 -33.44
N GLY A 362 -16.67 -20.32 -34.13
CA GLY A 362 -16.22 -20.85 -35.42
C GLY A 362 -16.25 -19.78 -36.50
N TRP A 363 -15.56 -20.05 -37.62
CA TRP A 363 -15.57 -19.19 -38.81
C TRP A 363 -16.98 -18.82 -39.30
N LEU A 364 -17.95 -19.71 -39.14
CA LEU A 364 -19.34 -19.53 -39.59
C LEU A 364 -20.11 -18.49 -38.77
N ASP A 365 -19.76 -18.28 -37.49
CA ASP A 365 -20.42 -17.31 -36.62
C ASP A 365 -20.11 -15.86 -37.01
N LYS A 366 -19.10 -15.64 -37.86
CA LYS A 366 -18.74 -14.32 -38.42
C LYS A 366 -19.75 -13.81 -39.45
N PHE A 367 -20.62 -14.69 -39.96
CA PHE A 367 -21.62 -14.37 -40.99
C PHE A 367 -23.02 -14.11 -40.43
N LEU A 368 -23.23 -14.27 -39.11
CA LEU A 368 -24.52 -13.98 -38.48
C LEU A 368 -24.66 -12.46 -38.25
N PRO A 369 -25.76 -11.82 -38.70
CA PRO A 369 -25.97 -10.40 -38.51
C PRO A 369 -26.16 -10.08 -37.02
N ARG A 370 -25.21 -9.34 -36.43
CA ARG A 370 -25.29 -8.93 -35.02
C ARG A 370 -26.10 -7.62 -34.91
N ARG A 371 -27.35 -7.74 -34.44
CA ARG A 371 -28.21 -6.63 -34.00
C ARG A 371 -28.36 -6.60 -32.46
N ARG A 372 -27.26 -6.74 -31.71
CA ARG A 372 -27.30 -6.52 -30.25
C ARG A 372 -26.41 -5.36 -29.87
N GLU A 373 -26.99 -4.40 -29.15
CA GLU A 373 -26.25 -3.47 -28.30
C GLU A 373 -25.32 -4.32 -27.42
N ARG A 374 -24.01 -4.19 -27.67
CA ARG A 374 -23.01 -4.86 -26.84
C ARG A 374 -23.02 -4.14 -25.49
N PRO A 375 -22.97 -4.87 -24.37
CA PRO A 375 -22.76 -4.22 -23.09
C PRO A 375 -21.40 -3.53 -23.10
N ASP A 376 -21.25 -2.49 -22.29
CA ASP A 376 -20.01 -1.72 -22.24
C ASP A 376 -18.85 -2.53 -21.63
N TYR A 377 -19.17 -3.48 -20.73
CA TYR A 377 -18.24 -4.43 -20.14
C TYR A 377 -18.92 -5.76 -19.79
N ILE A 378 -18.10 -6.76 -19.46
CA ILE A 378 -18.53 -8.03 -18.87
C ILE A 378 -17.70 -8.30 -17.62
N ASP A 379 -18.32 -8.89 -16.60
CA ASP A 379 -17.62 -9.34 -15.41
C ASP A 379 -17.48 -10.87 -15.46
N ILE A 380 -16.28 -11.36 -15.16
CA ILE A 380 -15.92 -12.79 -15.15
C ILE A 380 -15.43 -13.11 -13.75
N SER A 381 -16.04 -14.08 -13.08
CA SER A 381 -15.62 -14.55 -11.75
C SER A 381 -14.45 -15.54 -11.84
N ALA A 382 -13.84 -15.84 -10.69
CA ALA A 382 -12.68 -16.73 -10.60
C ALA A 382 -12.93 -18.16 -11.12
N ASP A 383 -14.18 -18.62 -11.15
CA ASP A 383 -14.61 -19.91 -11.71
C ASP A 383 -14.98 -19.83 -13.20
N GLY A 384 -14.81 -18.67 -13.83
CA GLY A 384 -15.07 -18.45 -15.24
C GLY A 384 -16.54 -18.19 -15.59
N ALA A 385 -17.44 -18.10 -14.60
CA ALA A 385 -18.81 -17.67 -14.86
C ALA A 385 -18.81 -16.21 -15.32
N SER A 386 -19.59 -15.90 -16.36
CA SER A 386 -19.66 -14.56 -16.94
C SER A 386 -21.05 -13.96 -16.76
N THR A 387 -21.11 -12.77 -16.15
CA THR A 387 -22.35 -11.98 -16.09
C THR A 387 -22.28 -10.85 -17.12
N LEU A 388 -23.14 -10.94 -18.14
CA LEU A 388 -23.39 -9.85 -19.07
C LEU A 388 -24.19 -8.77 -18.35
N GLN A 389 -23.55 -7.70 -17.89
CA GLN A 389 -24.27 -6.55 -17.32
C GLN A 389 -24.70 -5.60 -18.43
N HIS A 390 -25.96 -5.18 -18.42
CA HIS A 390 -26.50 -4.18 -19.32
C HIS A 390 -26.93 -2.96 -18.49
N GLU A 391 -26.02 -2.00 -18.28
CA GLU A 391 -26.28 -0.55 -18.20
C GLU A 391 -24.94 0.23 -18.01
N PRO A 392 -24.85 1.52 -18.44
CA PRO A 392 -23.57 2.24 -18.56
C PRO A 392 -22.96 2.74 -17.25
N ASP A 393 -23.67 2.61 -16.11
CA ASP A 393 -23.27 3.21 -14.83
C ASP A 393 -23.00 2.20 -13.69
N GLY A 394 -23.16 0.90 -13.94
CA GLY A 394 -22.83 -0.17 -12.99
C GLY A 394 -23.80 -0.32 -11.81
N SER A 395 -25.04 0.17 -11.92
CA SER A 395 -26.12 -0.19 -10.99
C SER A 395 -26.78 -1.53 -11.37
N GLU A 396 -27.18 -2.34 -10.38
CA GLU A 396 -27.96 -3.57 -10.64
C GLU A 396 -29.38 -3.18 -11.07
N LEU A 397 -29.89 -3.76 -12.17
CA LEU A 397 -31.30 -3.67 -12.54
C LEU A 397 -32.15 -4.14 -11.36
N ASP A 398 -33.02 -3.26 -10.87
CA ASP A 398 -34.04 -3.58 -9.89
C ASP A 398 -34.72 -4.90 -10.28
N GLY A 399 -34.66 -5.87 -9.38
CA GLY A 399 -35.29 -7.16 -9.57
C GLY A 399 -36.80 -6.98 -9.73
N GLU A 400 -37.29 -7.04 -10.97
CA GLU A 400 -38.69 -7.34 -11.23
C GLU A 400 -38.97 -8.75 -10.71
N THR A 401 -39.54 -8.78 -9.51
CA THR A 401 -40.55 -9.74 -9.03
C THR A 401 -40.89 -10.84 -10.02
N PHE A 402 -40.31 -12.03 -9.81
CA PHE A 402 -40.98 -13.28 -10.15
C PHE A 402 -42.11 -13.50 -9.12
N GLU A 403 -43.26 -12.87 -9.34
CA GLU A 403 -44.54 -13.36 -8.84
C GLU A 403 -45.27 -14.12 -9.95
N GLY A 404 -45.42 -15.43 -9.76
CA GLY A 404 -46.60 -16.20 -10.18
C GLY A 404 -46.80 -16.54 -11.66
N ALA A 405 -46.47 -17.78 -12.02
CA ALA A 405 -47.40 -18.74 -12.65
C ALA A 405 -46.88 -20.18 -12.50
#